data_AF-A0A5Q0C1D8-F1
#
_entry.id   AF-A0A5Q0C1D8-F1
#
_cell.length_a   1.000
_cell.length_b   1.000
_cell.length_c   1.000
_cell.angle_alpha   90.00
_cell.angle_beta   90.00
_cell.angle_gamma   90.00
#
_symmetry.space_group_name_H-M   'P 1'
#
loop_
_entity.id
_entity.type
_entity.pdbx_description
1 polymer ?
#
loop_
_entity_poly.entity_id
_entity_poly.type
_entity_poly.pdbx_seq_one_letter_code
_entity_poly.pdbx_strand_id
1 'polypeptide(L)'
;MRTPFSRRLPYGLVAYGGSQWWTLSYAALQHISQFVRRTPKFARFLDGVFIPDEFAIQTILSNSRFADRITGDDLRLAIWDRPTPPYPATLKCADMDRIFDSDKFFARKFDTETDAEVFDRIDRHRDAAAASARLKSSH
;
A
#
# COMPACT_ATOMS: atom_id res chain seq x y z
N MET A 1 -8.86 20.62 5.16
CA MET A 1 -10.21 20.86 4.58
C MET A 1 -11.26 20.37 5.57
N ARG A 2 -11.96 21.25 6.28
CA ARG A 2 -13.08 20.89 7.17
C ARG A 2 -14.38 21.19 6.44
N THR A 3 -15.09 20.16 5.99
CA THR A 3 -16.44 20.33 5.45
C THR A 3 -17.42 20.60 6.60
N PRO A 4 -18.50 21.38 6.39
CA PRO A 4 -19.44 21.78 7.45
C PRO A 4 -20.36 20.64 7.95
N PHE A 5 -20.15 19.41 7.48
CA PHE A 5 -20.95 18.24 7.84
C PHE A 5 -20.12 17.27 8.67
N SER A 6 -20.37 17.23 9.98
CA SER A 6 -19.84 16.17 10.84
C SER A 6 -20.65 14.89 10.61
N ARG A 7 -20.10 13.97 9.82
CA ARG A 7 -20.68 12.64 9.61
C ARG A 7 -20.04 11.64 10.57
N ARG A 8 -20.87 10.94 11.34
CA ARG A 8 -20.41 9.83 12.19
C ARG A 8 -20.34 8.54 11.38
N LEU A 9 -19.34 7.71 11.65
CA LEU A 9 -19.28 6.39 11.06
C LEU A 9 -20.44 5.51 11.55
N PRO A 10 -21.06 4.72 10.65
CA PRO A 10 -22.06 3.73 11.04
C PRO A 10 -21.49 2.69 12.03
N TYR A 11 -22.38 2.06 12.79
CA TYR A 11 -22.05 0.91 13.66
C TYR A 11 -21.06 1.19 14.80
N GLY A 12 -20.79 2.45 15.12
CA GLY A 12 -19.86 2.81 16.20
C GLY A 12 -18.40 2.53 15.87
N LEU A 13 -18.06 2.39 14.58
CA LEU A 13 -16.68 2.15 14.14
C LEU A 13 -15.81 3.37 14.43
N VAL A 14 -14.56 3.10 14.84
CA VAL A 14 -13.51 4.11 14.93
C VAL A 14 -12.82 4.25 13.59
N ALA A 15 -12.60 5.48 13.14
CA ALA A 15 -11.94 5.79 11.88
C ALA A 15 -10.44 5.45 11.93
N TYR A 16 -9.95 4.71 10.92
CA TYR A 16 -8.52 4.51 10.68
C TYR A 16 -8.21 4.82 9.21
N GLY A 17 -7.00 5.31 8.95
CA GLY A 17 -6.55 5.61 7.59
C GLY A 17 -5.10 5.23 7.37
N GLY A 18 -4.70 5.12 6.11
CA GLY A 18 -3.35 4.76 5.69
C GLY A 18 -3.22 4.70 4.17
N SER A 19 -2.23 3.94 3.69
CA SER A 19 -1.95 3.77 2.26
C SER A 19 -3.14 3.14 1.51
N GLN A 20 -3.32 3.52 0.24
CA GLN A 20 -4.20 2.83 -0.73
C GLN A 20 -3.67 1.44 -1.12
N TRP A 21 -2.44 1.10 -0.74
CA TRP A 21 -1.81 -0.18 -1.04
C TRP A 21 -1.79 -1.06 0.21
N TRP A 22 -2.00 -2.37 0.02
CA TRP A 22 -2.08 -3.32 1.14
C TRP A 22 -1.46 -4.66 0.78
N THR A 23 -0.86 -5.32 1.76
CA THR A 23 -0.54 -6.75 1.71
C THR A 23 -1.48 -7.46 2.67
N LEU A 24 -2.44 -8.21 2.15
CA LEU A 24 -3.51 -8.82 2.95
C LEU A 24 -3.42 -10.33 2.90
N SER A 25 -3.55 -10.95 4.07
CA SER A 25 -3.81 -12.38 4.14
C SER A 25 -5.19 -12.71 3.58
N TYR A 26 -5.37 -13.94 3.08
CA TYR A 26 -6.65 -14.42 2.59
C TYR A 26 -7.77 -14.29 3.63
N ALA A 27 -7.48 -14.58 4.90
CA ALA A 27 -8.45 -14.46 5.99
C ALA A 27 -8.91 -13.02 6.23
N ALA A 28 -8.01 -12.04 6.10
CA ALA A 28 -8.35 -10.62 6.20
C ALA A 28 -9.24 -10.19 5.02
N LEU A 29 -8.89 -10.62 3.80
CA LEU A 29 -9.69 -10.36 2.61
C LEU A 29 -11.12 -10.94 2.72
N GLN A 30 -11.25 -12.17 3.19
CA GLN A 30 -12.55 -12.80 3.45
C GLN A 30 -13.37 -11.99 4.48
N HIS A 31 -12.72 -11.52 5.55
CA HIS A 31 -13.38 -10.70 6.55
C HIS A 31 -13.90 -9.38 5.96
N ILE A 32 -13.08 -8.68 5.18
CA ILE A 32 -13.47 -7.44 4.48
C ILE A 32 -14.69 -7.70 3.59
N SER A 33 -14.62 -8.73 2.75
CA SER A 33 -15.71 -9.08 1.84
C SER A 33 -17.02 -9.37 2.59
N GLN A 34 -16.95 -10.16 3.68
CA GLN A 34 -18.11 -10.46 4.50
C GLN A 34 -18.66 -9.23 5.23
N PHE A 35 -17.78 -8.36 5.74
CA PHE A 35 -18.16 -7.12 6.41
C PHE A 35 -18.99 -6.25 5.47
N VAL A 36 -18.44 -5.91 4.29
CA VAL A 36 -19.10 -5.05 3.30
C VAL A 36 -20.49 -5.58 2.92
N ARG A 37 -20.62 -6.90 2.72
CA ARG A 37 -21.92 -7.55 2.42
C ARG A 37 -22.93 -7.45 3.56
N ARG A 38 -22.48 -7.48 4.82
CA ARG A 38 -23.34 -7.44 6.01
C ARG A 38 -23.65 -6.03 6.50
N THR A 39 -22.88 -5.03 6.06
CA THR A 39 -22.99 -3.64 6.52
C THR A 39 -23.34 -2.68 5.37
N PRO A 40 -24.53 -2.77 4.77
CA PRO A 40 -24.90 -1.92 3.63
C PRO A 40 -24.91 -0.41 3.97
N LYS A 41 -25.11 -0.03 5.24
CA LYS A 41 -24.99 1.39 5.64
C LYS A 41 -23.55 1.89 5.61
N PHE A 42 -22.56 1.01 5.83
CA PHE A 42 -21.15 1.36 5.72
C PHE A 42 -20.77 1.53 4.24
N ALA A 43 -21.20 0.61 3.37
CA ALA A 43 -21.00 0.75 1.93
C ALA A 43 -21.59 2.07 1.40
N ARG A 44 -22.85 2.37 1.74
CA ARG A 44 -23.48 3.65 1.39
C ARG A 44 -22.80 4.88 2.00
N PHE A 45 -22.17 4.71 3.17
CA PHE A 45 -21.41 5.80 3.77
C PHE A 45 -20.20 6.16 2.89
N LEU A 46 -19.51 5.16 2.34
CA LEU A 46 -18.32 5.35 1.50
C LEU A 46 -18.62 6.08 0.18
N ASP A 47 -19.85 6.00 -0.35
CA ASP A 47 -20.25 6.73 -1.57
C ASP A 47 -20.09 8.25 -1.44
N GLY A 48 -20.11 8.78 -0.22
CA GLY A 48 -19.89 10.19 0.08
C GLY A 48 -18.51 10.52 0.67
N VAL A 49 -17.59 9.56 0.69
CA VAL A 49 -16.23 9.72 1.23
C VAL A 49 -15.26 10.05 0.11
N PHE A 50 -14.46 11.08 0.31
CA PHE A 50 -13.34 11.39 -0.58
C PHE A 50 -12.21 10.39 -0.32
N ILE A 51 -11.73 9.71 -1.37
CA ILE A 51 -10.65 8.70 -1.31
C ILE A 51 -10.97 7.59 -0.28
N PRO A 52 -12.04 6.79 -0.50
CA PRO A 52 -12.50 5.81 0.48
C PRO A 52 -11.51 4.65 0.69
N ASP A 53 -10.58 4.43 -0.23
CA ASP A 53 -9.58 3.36 -0.22
C ASP A 53 -8.41 3.63 0.75
N GLU A 54 -8.13 4.89 1.11
CA GLU A 54 -7.20 5.24 2.19
C GLU A 54 -7.79 5.03 3.59
N PHE A 55 -9.06 4.66 3.68
CA PHE A 55 -9.82 4.67 4.93
C PHE A 55 -10.55 3.36 5.23
N ALA A 56 -11.23 2.80 4.22
CA ALA A 56 -12.22 1.75 4.43
C ALA A 56 -11.58 0.45 4.95
N ILE A 57 -10.49 0.01 4.33
CA ILE A 57 -9.85 -1.27 4.64
C ILE A 57 -9.24 -1.24 6.04
N GLN A 58 -8.56 -0.15 6.36
CA GLN A 58 -7.94 0.12 7.66
C GLN A 58 -9.02 0.16 8.74
N THR A 59 -10.11 0.89 8.51
CA THR A 59 -11.24 0.96 9.44
C THR A 59 -11.88 -0.40 9.67
N ILE A 60 -12.12 -1.20 8.62
CA ILE A 60 -12.70 -2.53 8.77
C ILE A 60 -11.79 -3.44 9.60
N LEU A 61 -10.50 -3.50 9.27
CA LEU A 61 -9.57 -4.43 9.92
C LEU A 61 -9.23 -4.02 11.35
N SER A 62 -9.01 -2.72 11.61
CA SER A 62 -8.67 -2.21 12.95
C SER A 62 -9.83 -2.29 13.95
N ASN A 63 -11.08 -2.40 13.48
CA ASN A 63 -12.24 -2.64 14.35
C ASN A 63 -12.61 -4.14 14.43
N SER A 64 -11.66 -5.03 14.14
CA SER A 64 -11.89 -6.48 14.08
C SER A 64 -10.81 -7.26 14.85
N ARG A 65 -10.93 -8.59 14.88
CA ARG A 65 -9.90 -9.50 15.43
C ARG A 65 -8.52 -9.40 14.76
N PHE A 66 -8.41 -8.69 13.64
CA PHE A 66 -7.15 -8.48 12.93
C PHE A 66 -6.38 -7.27 13.43
N ALA A 67 -6.95 -6.44 14.31
CA ALA A 67 -6.34 -5.19 14.79
C ALA A 67 -4.89 -5.39 15.28
N ASP A 68 -4.66 -6.38 16.14
CA ASP A 68 -3.34 -6.67 16.71
C ASP A 68 -2.34 -7.29 15.72
N ARG A 69 -2.78 -7.57 14.49
CA ARG A 69 -1.94 -8.15 13.41
C ARG A 69 -1.54 -7.12 12.36
N ILE A 70 -1.99 -5.87 12.49
CA ILE A 70 -1.66 -4.80 11.55
C ILE A 70 -0.27 -4.27 11.90
N THR A 71 0.67 -4.37 10.97
CA THR A 71 2.08 -3.99 11.18
C THR A 71 2.37 -2.53 10.83
N GLY A 72 1.44 -1.83 10.17
CA GLY A 72 1.65 -0.47 9.68
C GLY A 72 2.55 -0.39 8.43
N ASP A 73 2.91 -1.52 7.84
CA ASP A 73 3.76 -1.60 6.65
C ASP A 73 3.01 -2.29 5.51
N ASP A 74 2.88 -1.60 4.37
CA ASP A 74 2.26 -2.16 3.18
C ASP A 74 3.27 -2.90 2.29
N LEU A 75 4.56 -2.93 2.61
CA LEU A 75 5.61 -3.57 1.80
C LEU A 75 5.82 -2.91 0.43
N ARG A 76 5.44 -1.63 0.27
CA ARG A 76 5.76 -0.79 -0.90
C ARG A 76 6.76 0.30 -0.50
N LEU A 77 7.84 0.42 -1.25
CA LEU A 77 8.71 1.59 -1.22
C LEU A 77 8.02 2.74 -1.96
N ALA A 78 7.83 3.86 -1.28
CA ALA A 78 7.41 5.12 -1.89
C ALA A 78 8.24 6.26 -1.27
N ILE A 79 8.89 7.07 -2.11
CA ILE A 79 9.73 8.17 -1.65
C ILE A 79 8.87 9.43 -1.50
N TRP A 80 8.68 9.89 -0.26
CA TRP A 80 7.88 11.07 0.09
C TRP A 80 8.70 12.27 0.58
N ASP A 81 10.02 12.12 0.68
CA ASP A 81 10.93 13.13 1.24
C ASP A 81 11.29 14.25 0.24
N ARG A 82 10.81 14.18 -1.01
CA ARG A 82 11.01 15.23 -2.00
C ARG A 82 9.97 16.34 -1.81
N PRO A 83 10.39 17.62 -1.74
CA PRO A 83 9.51 18.72 -1.31
C PRO A 83 8.40 19.05 -2.32
N THR A 84 8.61 18.73 -3.60
CA THR A 84 7.63 18.93 -4.66
C THR A 84 7.69 17.76 -5.62
N PRO A 85 6.54 17.32 -6.15
CA PRO A 85 5.14 17.65 -5.82
C PRO A 85 4.61 16.94 -4.53
N PRO A 86 3.39 17.21 -4.02
CA PRO A 86 2.89 16.64 -2.75
C PRO A 86 2.40 15.19 -2.89
N TYR A 87 3.11 14.39 -3.67
CA TYR A 87 2.83 12.98 -3.93
C TYR A 87 4.17 12.24 -4.10
N PRO A 88 4.18 10.89 -3.99
CA PRO A 88 5.45 10.18 -3.91
C PRO A 88 6.21 10.35 -5.22
N ALA A 89 7.53 10.47 -5.09
CA ALA A 89 8.41 10.81 -6.17
C ALA A 89 8.47 9.72 -7.25
N THR A 90 8.79 10.16 -8.48
CA THR A 90 9.18 9.25 -9.56
C THR A 90 10.61 8.76 -9.29
N LEU A 91 10.74 7.45 -9.13
CA LEU A 91 11.99 6.74 -8.93
C LEU A 91 12.80 6.71 -10.23
N LYS A 92 14.12 6.87 -10.09
CA LYS A 92 15.07 6.95 -11.20
C LYS A 92 16.29 6.06 -10.93
N CYS A 93 17.22 5.98 -11.88
CA CYS A 93 18.52 5.34 -11.68
C CYS A 93 19.34 5.96 -10.52
N ALA A 94 19.03 7.19 -10.10
CA ALA A 94 19.65 7.80 -8.93
C ALA A 94 19.15 7.21 -7.59
N ASP A 95 18.04 6.47 -7.60
CA ASP A 95 17.41 5.92 -6.40
C ASP A 95 17.72 4.42 -6.21
N MET A 96 18.60 3.82 -7.01
CA MET A 96 18.82 2.37 -7.03
C MET A 96 19.24 1.81 -5.66
N ASP A 97 20.08 2.53 -4.93
CA ASP A 97 20.50 2.12 -3.59
C ASP A 97 19.30 2.04 -2.66
N ARG A 98 18.39 3.04 -2.69
CA ARG A 98 17.15 3.01 -1.90
C ARG A 98 16.21 1.89 -2.32
N ILE A 99 16.18 1.56 -3.61
CA ILE A 99 15.33 0.47 -4.14
C ILE A 99 15.86 -0.88 -3.66
N PHE A 100 17.17 -1.11 -3.72
CA PHE A 100 17.77 -2.41 -3.42
C PHE A 100 18.07 -2.63 -1.93
N ASP A 101 18.30 -1.58 -1.16
CA ASP A 101 18.47 -1.66 0.29
C ASP A 101 17.12 -1.78 1.04
N SER A 102 16.01 -1.59 0.33
CA SER A 102 14.67 -1.68 0.91
C SER A 102 14.27 -3.13 1.16
N ASP A 103 13.61 -3.37 2.31
CA ASP A 103 12.97 -4.64 2.66
C ASP A 103 11.58 -4.82 2.01
N LYS A 104 11.21 -3.92 1.09
CA LYS A 104 9.89 -3.86 0.45
C LYS A 104 9.86 -4.76 -0.79
N PHE A 105 8.71 -5.36 -1.06
CA PHE A 105 8.53 -6.23 -2.23
C PHE A 105 8.23 -5.47 -3.52
N PHE A 106 7.69 -4.25 -3.40
CA PHE A 106 7.30 -3.42 -4.53
C PHE A 106 7.79 -1.98 -4.32
N ALA A 107 7.89 -1.20 -5.40
CA ALA A 107 8.25 0.21 -5.33
C ALA A 107 7.37 1.06 -6.26
N ARG A 108 7.17 2.34 -5.93
CA ARG A 108 6.44 3.32 -6.74
C ARG A 108 6.96 4.74 -6.52
N LYS A 109 6.80 5.66 -7.48
CA LYS A 109 6.26 5.46 -8.84
C LYS A 109 7.40 5.40 -9.85
N PHE A 110 7.17 4.75 -10.98
CA PHE A 110 8.09 4.75 -12.11
C PHE A 110 7.40 5.37 -13.32
N ASP A 111 8.19 5.95 -14.21
CA ASP A 111 7.72 6.57 -15.44
C ASP A 111 8.81 6.43 -16.51
N THR A 112 8.45 5.79 -17.63
CA THR A 112 9.34 5.53 -18.75
C THR A 112 9.79 6.80 -19.47
N GLU A 113 8.99 7.87 -19.45
CA GLU A 113 9.39 9.15 -20.05
C GLU A 113 10.42 9.88 -19.19
N THR A 114 10.34 9.69 -17.88
CA THR A 114 11.24 10.32 -16.92
C THR A 114 12.60 9.62 -16.86
N ASP A 115 12.62 8.28 -16.80
CA ASP A 115 13.85 7.47 -16.77
C ASP A 115 13.51 6.01 -17.09
N ALA A 116 13.69 5.59 -18.35
CA ALA A 116 13.45 4.21 -18.77
C ALA A 116 14.57 3.23 -18.34
N GLU A 117 15.80 3.72 -18.11
CA GLU A 117 16.95 2.85 -17.78
C GLU A 117 16.78 2.19 -16.40
N VAL A 118 15.97 2.80 -15.53
CA VAL A 118 15.67 2.25 -14.19
C VAL A 118 15.10 0.84 -14.26
N PHE A 119 14.27 0.53 -15.27
CA PHE A 119 13.67 -0.79 -15.45
C PHE A 119 14.74 -1.83 -15.79
N ASP A 120 15.62 -1.51 -16.75
CA ASP A 120 16.72 -2.39 -17.15
C ASP A 120 17.68 -2.68 -16.00
N ARG A 121 17.89 -1.70 -15.10
CA ARG A 121 18.74 -1.90 -13.91
C ARG A 121 18.07 -2.81 -12.88
N ILE A 122 16.77 -2.66 -12.65
CA ILE A 122 16.01 -3.53 -11.76
C ILE A 122 16.02 -4.97 -12.29
N ASP A 123 15.75 -5.17 -13.58
CA ASP A 123 15.76 -6.51 -14.19
C ASP A 123 17.12 -7.18 -14.11
N ARG A 124 18.21 -6.45 -14.45
CA ARG A 124 19.58 -6.97 -14.33
C ARG A 124 19.92 -7.39 -12.90
N HIS A 125 19.53 -6.59 -11.91
CA HIS A 125 19.79 -6.92 -10.51
C HIS A 125 19.00 -8.17 -10.06
N ARG A 126 17.71 -8.26 -10.42
CA ARG A 126 16.87 -9.42 -10.13
C ARG A 126 17.47 -10.70 -10.74
N ASP A 127 17.89 -10.65 -11.99
CA ASP A 127 18.41 -11.82 -12.69
C ASP A 127 19.76 -12.28 -12.12
N ALA A 128 20.63 -11.33 -11.74
CA ALA A 128 21.88 -11.63 -11.05
C ALA A 128 21.64 -12.25 -9.65
N ALA A 129 20.66 -11.75 -8.91
CA ALA A 129 20.26 -12.31 -7.61
C ALA A 129 19.68 -13.72 -7.76
N ALA A 130 18.82 -13.95 -8.77
CA ALA A 130 18.23 -15.25 -9.06
C ALA A 130 19.29 -16.29 -9.48
N ALA A 131 20.27 -15.91 -10.29
CA ALA A 131 21.39 -16.78 -10.66
C ALA A 131 22.20 -17.18 -9.42
N SER A 132 22.52 -16.21 -8.56
CA SER A 132 23.27 -16.45 -7.32
C SER A 132 22.54 -17.37 -6.34
N ALA A 133 21.21 -17.26 -6.24
CA ALA A 133 20.39 -18.13 -5.39
C ALA A 133 20.37 -19.58 -5.89
N ARG A 134 20.29 -19.80 -7.21
CA ARG A 134 20.32 -21.14 -7.81
C ARG A 134 21.65 -21.85 -7.54
N LEU A 135 22.78 -21.15 -7.70
CA LEU A 135 24.11 -21.66 -7.39
C LEU A 135 24.24 -22.11 -5.93
N LYS A 136 23.63 -21.39 -4.98
CA LYS A 136 23.64 -21.72 -3.55
C LYS A 136 22.71 -22.89 -3.19
N SER A 137 21.64 -23.13 -3.96
CA SER A 137 20.70 -24.25 -3.71
C SER A 137 21.14 -25.61 -4.26
N SER A 138 22.22 -25.64 -5.05
CA SER A 138 22.78 -26.86 -5.64
C SER A 138 23.91 -27.49 -4.81
N HIS A 139 24.11 -27.03 -3.58
CA HIS A 139 25.01 -27.58 -2.56
C HIS A 139 24.20 -27.81 -1.28
#